data_AF-A0A950WMV2-F1
#
_entry.id   AF-A0A950WMV2-F1
#
_cell.length_a   1.000
_cell.length_b   1.000
_cell.length_c   1.000
_cell.angle_alpha   90.00
_cell.angle_beta   90.00
_cell.angle_gamma   90.00
#
_symmetry.space_group_name_H-M   'P 1'
#
loop_
_entity.id
_entity.type
_entity.pdbx_description
1 polymer ?
#
loop_
_entity_poly.entity_id
_entity_poly.type
_entity_poly.pdbx_seq_one_letter_code
_entity_poly.pdbx_strand_id
1 'polypeptide(L)'
;MKARLTQVAAIAFVLILAVGVWIAVDLNRPYKVDIREFDPDKVATLDTAMWRSYYSRDRIKLFTQLSDLLESEFRFPLWRRQRVALYAAKAAFVFKDGKTRADYEKALPDLKNFYNEIRDISSTDFDVDEAARLELEWWIVHRQRQQHAPGDLSKALADSAAVVYGVSADSLKEYGDLRAAAMDIRDNT
;
A
#
# COMPACT_ATOMS: atom_id res chain seq x y z
N MET A 1 -26.18 36.32 -24.85
CA MET A 1 -24.96 36.07 -24.04
C MET A 1 -25.27 35.44 -22.68
N LYS A 2 -26.15 36.02 -21.84
CA LYS A 2 -26.53 35.48 -20.51
C LYS A 2 -27.07 34.04 -20.55
N ALA A 3 -27.99 33.72 -21.47
CA ALA A 3 -28.57 32.37 -21.57
C ALA A 3 -27.53 31.26 -21.86
N ARG A 4 -26.51 31.55 -22.68
CA ARG A 4 -25.40 30.60 -22.94
C ARG A 4 -24.52 30.42 -21.70
N LEU A 5 -24.28 31.49 -20.93
CA LEU A 5 -23.52 31.42 -19.68
C LEU A 5 -24.25 30.56 -18.63
N THR A 6 -25.57 30.73 -18.51
CA THR A 6 -26.42 29.93 -17.61
C THR A 6 -26.47 28.45 -18.03
N GLN A 7 -26.54 28.16 -19.33
CA GLN A 7 -26.49 26.80 -19.85
C GLN A 7 -25.13 26.13 -19.58
N VAL A 8 -24.02 26.83 -19.81
CA VAL A 8 -22.68 26.31 -19.50
C VAL A 8 -22.53 26.05 -18.01
N ALA A 9 -23.00 26.95 -17.15
CA ALA A 9 -22.98 26.76 -15.70
C ALA A 9 -23.83 25.55 -15.25
N ALA A 10 -25.01 25.36 -15.84
CA ALA A 10 -25.86 24.22 -15.56
C ALA A 10 -25.22 22.89 -15.99
N ILE A 11 -24.61 22.85 -17.18
CA ILE A 11 -23.87 21.66 -17.67
C ILE A 11 -22.70 21.35 -16.75
N ALA A 12 -21.89 22.36 -16.39
CA ALA A 12 -20.77 22.19 -15.48
C ALA A 12 -21.23 21.65 -14.12
N PHE A 13 -22.34 22.16 -13.59
CA PHE A 13 -22.92 21.68 -12.34
C PHE A 13 -23.36 20.21 -12.43
N VAL A 14 -24.04 19.81 -13.50
CA VAL A 14 -24.44 18.41 -13.72
C VAL A 14 -23.22 17.49 -13.83
N LEU A 15 -22.16 17.91 -14.54
CA LEU A 15 -20.93 17.14 -14.64
C LEU A 15 -20.24 16.98 -13.27
N ILE A 16 -20.16 18.04 -12.47
CA ILE A 16 -19.60 17.99 -11.12
C ILE A 16 -20.41 17.03 -10.24
N LEU A 17 -21.75 17.10 -10.31
CA LEU A 17 -22.62 16.17 -9.58
C LEU A 17 -22.40 14.71 -10.04
N ALA A 18 -22.31 14.46 -11.35
CA ALA A 18 -22.08 13.12 -11.87
C ALA A 18 -20.73 12.55 -11.41
N VAL A 19 -19.67 13.36 -11.42
CA VAL A 19 -18.35 12.99 -10.88
C VAL A 19 -18.43 12.73 -9.38
N GLY A 20 -19.13 13.58 -8.63
CA GLY A 20 -19.33 13.39 -7.19
C GLY A 20 -20.07 12.10 -6.86
N VAL A 21 -21.12 11.77 -7.61
CA VAL A 21 -21.84 10.49 -7.49
C VAL A 21 -20.94 9.32 -7.85
N TRP A 22 -20.16 9.41 -8.92
CA TRP A 22 -19.23 8.35 -9.31
C TRP A 22 -18.18 8.06 -8.23
N ILE A 23 -17.56 9.12 -7.66
CA ILE A 23 -16.63 9.00 -6.53
C ILE A 23 -17.35 8.34 -5.35
N ALA A 24 -18.54 8.81 -4.98
CA ALA A 24 -19.29 8.25 -3.86
C ALA A 24 -19.61 6.77 -4.06
N VAL A 25 -20.00 6.35 -5.28
CA VAL A 25 -20.26 4.95 -5.59
C VAL A 25 -18.98 4.12 -5.49
N ASP A 26 -17.86 4.57 -6.08
CA ASP A 26 -16.58 3.87 -6.01
C ASP A 26 -16.11 3.67 -4.56
N LEU A 27 -16.25 4.70 -3.73
CA LEU A 27 -15.81 4.66 -2.34
C LEU A 27 -16.70 3.80 -1.43
N ASN A 28 -18.01 3.68 -1.70
CA ASN A 28 -18.97 3.07 -0.77
C ASN A 28 -19.60 1.76 -1.26
N ARG A 29 -19.44 1.39 -2.54
CA ARG A 29 -20.02 0.14 -3.06
C ARG A 29 -19.38 -1.07 -2.36
N PRO A 30 -20.17 -2.08 -1.95
CA PRO A 30 -19.65 -3.36 -1.52
C PRO A 30 -18.86 -4.00 -2.67
N TYR A 31 -17.59 -4.30 -2.42
CA TYR A 31 -16.68 -4.89 -3.38
C TYR A 31 -15.82 -5.89 -2.62
N LYS A 32 -15.87 -7.16 -3.05
CA LYS A 32 -15.13 -8.26 -2.41
C LYS A 32 -14.34 -9.02 -3.47
N VAL A 33 -13.11 -9.37 -3.13
CA VAL A 33 -12.14 -10.04 -4.00
C VAL A 33 -11.29 -11.01 -3.18
N ASP A 34 -10.84 -12.09 -3.80
CA ASP A 34 -9.75 -12.88 -3.23
C ASP A 34 -8.42 -12.15 -3.45
N ILE A 35 -7.83 -11.62 -2.40
CA ILE A 35 -6.56 -10.89 -2.48
C ILE A 35 -5.37 -11.78 -2.85
N ARG A 36 -5.55 -13.12 -2.84
CA ARG A 36 -4.51 -14.08 -3.27
C ARG A 36 -4.47 -14.28 -4.79
N GLU A 37 -5.46 -13.77 -5.51
CA GLU A 37 -5.53 -13.84 -6.96
C GLU A 37 -5.04 -12.54 -7.61
N PHE A 38 -3.78 -12.55 -8.04
CA PHE A 38 -3.17 -11.45 -8.78
C PHE A 38 -2.14 -11.98 -9.78
N ASP A 39 -1.68 -11.11 -10.68
CA ASP A 39 -0.58 -11.38 -11.59
C ASP A 39 0.76 -11.12 -10.85
N PRO A 40 1.51 -12.18 -10.48
CA PRO A 40 2.73 -12.01 -9.69
C PRO A 40 3.84 -11.27 -10.46
N ASP A 41 3.91 -11.43 -11.77
CA ASP A 41 4.93 -10.77 -12.60
C ASP A 41 4.66 -9.26 -12.70
N LYS A 42 3.38 -8.88 -12.85
CA LYS A 42 2.96 -7.48 -12.84
C LYS A 42 3.24 -6.82 -11.49
N VAL A 43 2.89 -7.50 -10.39
CA VAL A 43 3.15 -7.02 -9.01
C VAL A 43 4.65 -6.85 -8.77
N ALA A 44 5.47 -7.87 -9.07
CA ALA A 44 6.93 -7.80 -8.90
C ALA A 44 7.57 -6.68 -9.73
N THR A 45 7.07 -6.46 -10.96
CA THR A 45 7.54 -5.38 -11.84
C THR A 45 7.22 -4.00 -11.23
N LEU A 46 6.00 -3.81 -10.73
CA LEU A 46 5.56 -2.55 -10.11
C LEU A 46 6.33 -2.28 -8.82
N ASP A 47 6.49 -3.27 -7.95
CA ASP A 47 7.27 -3.17 -6.71
C ASP A 47 8.71 -2.72 -6.99
N THR A 48 9.37 -3.39 -7.93
CA THR A 48 10.74 -3.05 -8.34
C THR A 48 10.82 -1.63 -8.92
N ALA A 49 9.81 -1.23 -9.72
CA ALA A 49 9.76 0.09 -10.31
C ALA A 49 9.50 1.18 -9.26
N MET A 50 8.72 0.90 -8.21
CA MET A 50 8.52 1.78 -7.06
C MET A 50 9.82 2.02 -6.32
N TRP A 51 10.61 0.96 -6.06
CA TRP A 51 11.91 1.13 -5.41
C TRP A 51 12.78 2.08 -6.20
N ARG A 52 12.91 1.91 -7.52
CA ARG A 52 13.67 2.83 -8.38
C ARG A 52 13.21 4.28 -8.23
N SER A 53 11.90 4.54 -8.28
CA SER A 53 11.31 5.88 -8.13
C SER A 53 11.53 6.48 -6.74
N TYR A 54 11.51 5.66 -5.69
CA TYR A 54 11.78 6.09 -4.32
C TYR A 54 13.21 6.65 -4.19
N TYR A 55 14.22 5.90 -4.64
CA TYR A 55 15.61 6.36 -4.58
C TYR A 55 15.90 7.50 -5.57
N SER A 56 15.25 7.54 -6.74
CA SER A 56 15.36 8.68 -7.67
C SER A 56 14.58 9.92 -7.19
N ARG A 57 13.87 9.82 -6.05
CA ARG A 57 13.03 10.87 -5.45
C ARG A 57 11.92 11.39 -6.36
N ASP A 58 11.47 10.56 -7.31
CA ASP A 58 10.35 10.89 -8.20
C ASP A 58 9.02 10.57 -7.52
N ARG A 59 8.53 11.54 -6.75
CA ARG A 59 7.36 11.35 -5.86
C ARG A 59 6.06 11.14 -6.63
N ILE A 60 5.90 11.80 -7.78
CA ILE A 60 4.69 11.68 -8.59
C ILE A 60 4.65 10.27 -9.17
N LYS A 61 5.76 9.83 -9.77
CA LYS A 61 5.87 8.49 -10.35
C LYS A 61 5.73 7.40 -9.29
N LEU A 62 6.34 7.57 -8.13
CA LEU A 62 6.20 6.65 -7.00
C LEU A 62 4.73 6.51 -6.58
N PHE A 63 4.00 7.62 -6.46
CA PHE A 63 2.59 7.59 -6.08
C PHE A 63 1.71 6.93 -7.15
N THR A 64 1.96 7.19 -8.44
CA THR A 64 1.24 6.52 -9.52
C THR A 64 1.51 5.02 -9.53
N GLN A 65 2.76 4.61 -9.33
CA GLN A 65 3.12 3.19 -9.27
C GLN A 65 2.51 2.49 -8.05
N LEU A 66 2.42 3.16 -6.90
CA LEU A 66 1.70 2.65 -5.73
C LEU A 66 0.21 2.47 -6.02
N SER A 67 -0.42 3.43 -6.72
CA SER A 67 -1.81 3.30 -7.15
C SER A 67 -2.01 2.10 -8.10
N ASP A 68 -1.11 1.92 -9.07
CA ASP A 68 -1.16 0.79 -10.00
C ASP A 68 -0.88 -0.55 -9.31
N LEU A 69 -0.01 -0.58 -8.30
CA LEU A 69 0.25 -1.75 -7.47
C LEU A 69 -1.01 -2.15 -6.70
N LEU A 70 -1.69 -1.21 -6.05
CA LEU A 70 -2.92 -1.48 -5.31
C LEU A 70 -4.06 -2.01 -6.20
N GLU A 71 -4.10 -1.60 -7.46
CA GLU A 71 -5.01 -2.19 -8.45
C GLU A 71 -4.55 -3.58 -8.90
N SER A 72 -3.26 -3.78 -9.11
CA SER A 72 -2.73 -5.05 -9.64
C SER A 72 -2.75 -6.17 -8.62
N GLU A 73 -2.42 -5.86 -7.36
CA GLU A 73 -2.33 -6.82 -6.26
C GLU A 73 -3.69 -7.05 -5.60
N PHE A 74 -4.41 -5.97 -5.27
CA PHE A 74 -5.65 -6.06 -4.50
C PHE A 74 -6.91 -5.70 -5.29
N ARG A 75 -6.80 -5.39 -6.59
CA ARG A 75 -7.95 -5.07 -7.45
C ARG A 75 -8.78 -3.87 -6.96
N PHE A 76 -8.15 -2.91 -6.27
CA PHE A 76 -8.87 -1.74 -5.78
C PHE A 76 -9.46 -0.90 -6.93
N PRO A 77 -10.71 -0.43 -6.79
CA PRO A 77 -11.30 0.57 -7.68
C PRO A 77 -10.55 1.91 -7.64
N LEU A 78 -10.79 2.75 -8.66
CA LEU A 78 -9.97 3.92 -8.97
C LEU A 78 -9.85 4.92 -7.81
N TRP A 79 -10.95 5.28 -7.15
CA TRP A 79 -10.90 6.29 -6.08
C TRP A 79 -10.49 5.66 -4.75
N ARG A 80 -10.90 4.42 -4.50
CA ARG A 80 -10.48 3.67 -3.32
C ARG A 80 -8.97 3.46 -3.29
N ARG A 81 -8.32 3.05 -4.39
CA ARG A 81 -6.85 2.91 -4.44
C ARG A 81 -6.10 4.23 -4.18
N GLN A 82 -6.64 5.38 -4.60
CA GLN A 82 -6.02 6.68 -4.27
C GLN A 82 -6.06 6.95 -2.76
N ARG A 83 -7.20 6.66 -2.11
CA ARG A 83 -7.34 6.82 -0.65
C ARG A 83 -6.37 5.91 0.10
N VAL A 84 -6.28 4.65 -0.32
CA VAL A 84 -5.36 3.66 0.28
C VAL A 84 -3.90 4.07 0.08
N ALA A 85 -3.52 4.54 -1.11
CA ALA A 85 -2.19 5.06 -1.39
C ALA A 85 -1.83 6.28 -0.50
N LEU A 86 -2.80 7.13 -0.15
CA LEU A 86 -2.58 8.24 0.78
C LEU A 86 -2.30 7.77 2.21
N TYR A 87 -2.94 6.71 2.69
CA TYR A 87 -2.62 6.13 4.00
C TYR A 87 -1.18 5.59 4.03
N ALA A 88 -0.79 4.81 3.02
CA ALA A 88 0.58 4.31 2.90
C ALA A 88 1.61 5.45 2.81
N ALA A 89 1.33 6.50 2.02
CA ALA A 89 2.21 7.67 1.93
C ALA A 89 2.37 8.39 3.27
N LYS A 90 1.27 8.64 4.00
CA LYS A 90 1.32 9.28 5.32
C LYS A 90 2.15 8.46 6.32
N ALA A 91 1.88 7.16 6.40
CA ALA A 91 2.64 6.25 7.26
C ALA A 91 4.14 6.29 6.94
N ALA A 92 4.50 6.24 5.65
CA ALA A 92 5.89 6.31 5.21
C ALA A 92 6.56 7.65 5.55
N PHE A 93 5.86 8.78 5.42
CA PHE A 93 6.38 10.09 5.83
C PHE A 93 6.61 10.17 7.34
N VAL A 94 5.67 9.69 8.15
CA VAL A 94 5.83 9.64 9.61
C VAL A 94 7.03 8.75 9.99
N PHE A 95 7.14 7.56 9.40
CA PHE A 95 8.25 6.66 9.63
C PHE A 95 9.60 7.25 9.21
N LYS A 96 9.64 7.94 8.06
CA LYS A 96 10.84 8.62 7.54
C LYS A 96 11.44 9.59 8.56
N ASP A 97 10.61 10.39 9.21
CA ASP A 97 11.07 11.43 10.14
C ASP A 97 11.36 10.89 11.56
N GLY A 98 10.87 9.68 11.88
CA GLY A 98 11.08 9.03 13.17
C GLY A 98 12.52 8.59 13.43
N LYS A 99 12.92 8.60 14.71
CA LYS A 99 14.27 8.16 15.16
C LYS A 99 14.24 7.10 16.23
N THR A 100 13.14 6.99 16.96
CA THR A 100 12.93 6.03 18.03
C THR A 100 11.74 5.12 17.70
N ARG A 101 11.63 3.99 18.40
CA ARG A 101 10.47 3.10 18.25
C ARG A 101 9.14 3.82 18.51
N ALA A 102 9.08 4.66 19.53
CA ALA A 102 7.91 5.48 19.83
C ALA A 102 7.57 6.48 18.71
N ASP A 103 8.56 6.94 17.94
CA ASP A 103 8.28 7.75 16.74
C ASP A 103 7.76 6.91 15.58
N TYR A 104 8.30 5.70 15.38
CA TYR A 104 7.86 4.78 14.35
C TYR A 104 6.41 4.34 14.55
N GLU A 105 6.02 4.08 15.80
CA GLU A 105 4.66 3.67 16.16
C GLU A 105 3.60 4.73 15.85
N LYS A 106 4.00 6.00 15.64
CA LYS A 106 3.08 7.05 15.14
C LYS A 106 2.57 6.77 13.72
N ALA A 107 3.23 5.87 12.96
CA ALA A 107 2.76 5.43 11.65
C ALA A 107 1.63 4.39 11.74
N LEU A 108 1.44 3.73 12.89
CA LEU A 108 0.46 2.66 13.06
C LEU A 108 -0.98 3.07 12.71
N PRO A 109 -1.51 4.25 13.07
CA PRO A 109 -2.88 4.62 12.72
C PRO A 109 -3.13 4.62 11.21
N ASP A 110 -2.19 5.15 10.42
CA ASP A 110 -2.30 5.16 8.96
C ASP A 110 -2.10 3.75 8.37
N LEU A 111 -1.18 2.94 8.92
CA LEU A 111 -1.03 1.53 8.54
C LEU A 111 -2.30 0.70 8.83
N LYS A 112 -2.95 0.93 9.97
CA LYS A 112 -4.22 0.28 10.30
C LYS A 112 -5.32 0.69 9.34
N ASN A 113 -5.40 1.97 8.95
CA ASN A 113 -6.35 2.41 7.93
C ASN A 113 -6.07 1.74 6.58
N PHE A 114 -4.80 1.64 6.18
CA PHE A 114 -4.38 0.94 4.97
C PHE A 114 -4.82 -0.54 4.97
N TYR A 115 -4.51 -1.28 6.03
CA TYR A 115 -4.87 -2.69 6.13
C TYR A 115 -6.37 -2.93 6.35
N ASN A 116 -7.08 -2.01 7.02
CA ASN A 116 -8.53 -2.04 7.10
C ASN A 116 -9.16 -1.99 5.71
N GLU A 117 -8.70 -1.11 4.82
CA GLU A 117 -9.24 -1.02 3.46
C GLU A 117 -8.99 -2.31 2.66
N ILE A 118 -7.85 -2.97 2.85
CA ILE A 118 -7.54 -4.27 2.23
C ILE A 118 -8.47 -5.35 2.78
N ARG A 119 -8.63 -5.46 4.11
CA ARG A 119 -9.56 -6.40 4.74
C ARG A 119 -11.01 -6.17 4.28
N ASP A 120 -11.41 -4.91 4.17
CA ASP A 120 -12.76 -4.52 3.76
C ASP A 120 -13.09 -5.00 2.36
N ILE A 121 -12.11 -5.14 1.46
CA ILE A 121 -12.30 -5.74 0.13
C ILE A 121 -11.93 -7.23 0.05
N SER A 122 -11.21 -7.78 1.03
CA SER A 122 -10.81 -9.18 1.01
C SER A 122 -12.00 -10.13 1.26
N SER A 123 -12.05 -11.23 0.51
CA SER A 123 -12.96 -12.36 0.75
C SER A 123 -12.53 -13.20 1.95
N THR A 124 -11.25 -13.16 2.31
CA THR A 124 -10.67 -13.84 3.47
C THR A 124 -10.30 -12.82 4.54
N ASP A 125 -10.72 -13.06 5.77
CA ASP A 125 -10.42 -12.17 6.90
C ASP A 125 -8.96 -12.31 7.37
N PHE A 126 -8.42 -11.24 7.96
CA PHE A 126 -7.11 -11.23 8.60
C PHE A 126 -7.03 -10.15 9.69
N ASP A 127 -6.08 -10.32 10.61
CA ASP A 127 -5.86 -9.39 11.71
C ASP A 127 -5.15 -8.12 11.22
N VAL A 128 -5.90 -7.02 11.18
CA VAL A 128 -5.40 -5.70 10.73
C VAL A 128 -4.39 -5.10 11.71
N ASP A 129 -4.59 -5.30 13.01
CA ASP A 129 -3.70 -4.75 14.02
C ASP A 129 -2.34 -5.45 13.95
N GLU A 130 -2.36 -6.77 13.78
CA GLU A 130 -1.15 -7.56 13.61
C GLU A 130 -0.46 -7.28 12.26
N ALA A 131 -1.21 -7.18 11.17
CA ALA A 131 -0.65 -6.82 9.85
C ALA A 131 0.06 -5.46 9.90
N ALA A 132 -0.57 -4.44 10.49
CA ALA A 132 0.02 -3.11 10.64
C ALA A 132 1.27 -3.12 11.54
N ARG A 133 1.27 -3.93 12.61
CA ARG A 133 2.42 -4.07 13.52
C ARG A 133 3.59 -4.77 12.84
N LEU A 134 3.34 -5.85 12.10
CA LEU A 134 4.37 -6.59 11.37
C LEU A 134 4.94 -5.80 10.18
N GLU A 135 4.09 -5.02 9.49
CA GLU A 135 4.53 -4.07 8.47
C GLU A 135 5.54 -3.08 9.05
N LEU A 136 5.19 -2.44 10.17
CA LEU A 136 6.09 -1.52 10.84
C LEU A 136 7.36 -2.21 11.35
N GLU A 137 7.24 -3.43 11.87
CA GLU A 137 8.38 -4.17 12.38
C GLU A 137 9.40 -4.45 11.27
N TRP A 138 8.99 -4.90 10.09
CA TRP A 138 9.96 -5.10 9.01
C TRP A 138 10.57 -3.78 8.53
N TRP A 139 9.83 -2.65 8.56
CA TRP A 139 10.40 -1.32 8.29
C TRP A 139 11.53 -0.98 9.27
N ILE A 140 11.31 -1.26 10.56
CA ILE A 140 12.29 -1.01 11.63
C ILE A 140 13.50 -1.91 11.46
N VAL A 141 13.30 -3.22 11.29
CA VAL A 141 14.36 -4.21 11.09
C VAL A 141 15.21 -3.85 9.87
N HIS A 142 14.57 -3.45 8.77
CA HIS A 142 15.26 -3.04 7.55
C HIS A 142 16.10 -1.77 7.78
N ARG A 143 15.53 -0.74 8.43
CA ARG A 143 16.27 0.51 8.73
C ARG A 143 17.43 0.28 9.71
N GLN A 144 17.22 -0.57 10.70
CA GLN A 144 18.17 -0.83 11.79
C GLN A 144 18.95 -2.13 11.55
N ARG A 145 19.16 -2.52 10.28
CA ARG A 145 19.69 -3.83 9.89
C ARG A 145 20.98 -4.25 10.62
N GLN A 146 21.84 -3.29 10.96
CA GLN A 146 23.09 -3.52 11.72
C GLN A 146 22.88 -3.98 13.17
N GLN A 147 21.69 -3.77 13.73
CA GLN A 147 21.32 -4.11 15.11
C GLN A 147 20.55 -5.44 15.19
N HIS A 148 20.25 -6.06 14.05
CA HIS A 148 19.44 -7.27 13.93
C HIS A 148 20.28 -8.45 13.44
N ALA A 149 19.84 -9.67 13.77
CA ALA A 149 20.52 -10.87 13.33
C ALA A 149 20.32 -11.10 11.82
N PRO A 150 21.27 -11.75 11.13
CA PRO A 150 21.03 -12.24 9.78
C PRO A 150 19.77 -13.11 9.73
N GLY A 151 18.85 -12.80 8.80
CA GLY A 151 17.58 -13.51 8.65
C GLY A 151 16.38 -12.86 9.36
N ASP A 152 16.58 -11.92 10.30
CA ASP A 152 15.47 -11.22 10.96
C ASP A 152 14.58 -10.49 9.95
N LEU A 153 15.17 -9.88 8.92
CA LEU A 153 14.42 -9.21 7.86
C LEU A 153 13.60 -10.19 7.03
N SER A 154 14.19 -11.33 6.60
CA SER A 154 13.47 -12.37 5.86
C SER A 154 12.26 -12.85 6.66
N LYS A 155 12.47 -13.11 7.95
CA LYS A 155 11.41 -13.54 8.87
C LYS A 155 10.32 -12.48 9.01
N ALA A 156 10.67 -11.22 9.25
CA ALA A 156 9.69 -10.15 9.41
C ALA A 156 8.85 -9.94 8.14
N LEU A 157 9.46 -10.06 6.96
CA LEU A 157 8.76 -10.00 5.67
C LEU A 157 7.80 -11.18 5.46
N ALA A 158 8.26 -12.40 5.77
CA ALA A 158 7.43 -13.61 5.68
C ALA A 158 6.25 -13.56 6.65
N ASP A 159 6.48 -13.18 7.91
CA ASP A 159 5.45 -13.04 8.95
C ASP A 159 4.40 -11.99 8.54
N SER A 160 4.84 -10.82 8.03
CA SER A 160 3.95 -9.76 7.57
C SER A 160 3.03 -10.22 6.43
N ALA A 161 3.59 -10.85 5.40
CA ALA A 161 2.80 -11.38 4.28
C ALA A 161 1.89 -12.54 4.70
N ALA A 162 2.33 -13.39 5.62
CA ALA A 162 1.57 -14.54 6.10
C ALA A 162 0.25 -14.13 6.76
N VAL A 163 0.26 -13.05 7.54
CA VAL A 163 -0.95 -12.50 8.17
C VAL A 163 -1.93 -11.99 7.11
N VAL A 164 -1.46 -11.16 6.17
CA VAL A 164 -2.31 -10.57 5.13
C VAL A 164 -2.93 -11.65 4.24
N TYR A 165 -2.12 -12.61 3.80
CA TYR A 165 -2.56 -13.68 2.91
C TYR A 165 -3.18 -14.87 3.65
N GLY A 166 -3.23 -14.88 4.98
CA GLY A 166 -3.82 -15.96 5.78
C GLY A 166 -3.19 -17.34 5.49
N VAL A 167 -1.87 -17.39 5.36
CA VAL A 167 -1.07 -18.61 5.14
C VAL A 167 -0.02 -18.77 6.23
N SER A 168 0.67 -19.91 6.31
CA SER A 168 1.74 -20.07 7.29
C SER A 168 2.98 -19.28 6.88
N ALA A 169 3.65 -18.63 7.84
CA ALA A 169 4.93 -17.97 7.60
C ALA A 169 6.01 -18.94 7.08
N ASP A 170 5.95 -20.22 7.50
CA ASP A 170 6.82 -21.27 6.98
C ASP A 170 6.69 -21.46 5.46
N SER A 171 5.48 -21.30 4.90
CA SER A 171 5.25 -21.38 3.45
C SER A 171 5.80 -20.18 2.68
N LEU A 172 6.10 -19.08 3.37
CA LEU A 172 6.60 -17.83 2.80
C LEU A 172 8.08 -17.59 3.12
N LYS A 173 8.81 -18.60 3.58
CA LYS A 173 10.26 -18.49 3.83
C LYS A 173 11.03 -18.03 2.60
N GLU A 174 10.80 -18.70 1.47
CA GLU A 174 11.47 -18.35 0.21
C GLU A 174 11.14 -16.92 -0.23
N TYR A 175 9.87 -16.50 -0.10
CA TYR A 175 9.46 -15.12 -0.36
C TYR A 175 10.23 -14.13 0.52
N GLY A 176 10.31 -14.39 1.83
CA GLY A 176 11.03 -13.54 2.78
C GLY A 176 12.51 -13.42 2.42
N ASP A 177 13.17 -14.54 2.10
CA ASP A 177 14.57 -14.59 1.72
C ASP A 177 14.86 -13.82 0.42
N LEU A 178 14.05 -14.06 -0.62
CA LEU A 178 14.21 -13.38 -1.91
C LEU A 178 13.96 -11.88 -1.79
N ARG A 179 12.95 -11.46 -1.02
CA ARG A 179 12.64 -10.03 -0.83
C ARG A 179 13.73 -9.34 0.01
N ALA A 180 14.24 -9.99 1.05
CA ALA A 180 15.35 -9.47 1.85
C ALA A 180 16.67 -9.36 1.05
N ALA A 181 16.93 -10.31 0.15
CA ALA A 181 18.06 -10.28 -0.76
C ALA A 181 17.91 -9.16 -1.81
N ALA A 182 16.72 -8.98 -2.38
CA ALA A 182 16.45 -7.88 -3.31
C ALA A 182 16.67 -6.50 -2.67
N MET A 183 16.23 -6.32 -1.42
CA MET A 183 16.49 -5.09 -0.66
C MET A 183 17.99 -4.86 -0.43
N ASP A 184 18.73 -5.92 -0.11
CA ASP A 184 20.19 -5.83 0.12
C ASP A 184 20.96 -5.47 -1.15
N ILE A 185 20.62 -6.08 -2.29
CA ILE A 185 21.15 -5.67 -3.59
C ILE A 185 20.88 -4.19 -3.80
N ARG A 186 19.64 -3.75 -3.55
CA ARG A 186 19.26 -2.36 -3.81
C ARG A 186 19.97 -1.34 -2.92
N ASP A 187 20.25 -1.68 -1.67
CA ASP A 187 20.95 -0.79 -0.73
C ASP A 187 22.45 -0.70 -1.03
N ASN A 188 23.03 -1.75 -1.61
CA ASN A 188 24.47 -1.88 -1.85
C ASN A 188 24.90 -1.62 -3.31
N THR A 189 23.96 -1.41 -4.25
CA THR A 189 24.23 -1.08 -5.67
C THR A 189 23.52 0.18 -6.15
#